data_AF-A0A2V8BVN3-F1
#
_entry.id   AF-A0A2V8BVN3-F1
#
_cell.length_a   1.000
_cell.length_b   1.000
_cell.length_c   1.000
_cell.angle_alpha   90.00
_cell.angle_beta   90.00
_cell.angle_gamma   90.00
#
_symmetry.space_group_name_H-M   'P 1'
#
loop_
_entity.id
_entity.type
_entity.pdbx_description
1 polymer ?
#
loop_
_entity_poly.entity_id
_entity_poly.type
_entity_poly.pdbx_seq_one_letter_code
_entity_poly.pdbx_strand_id
1 'polypeptide(L)'
;MVEAAPMTRFRFPLVELTIVLALFAVSYALSHAAMRRQRTAGIQPSFYQGNFEPAVMMACGRGFVTAPSFPPAMVDFLRLNRNDFDCALLPRSFPTVPVTWNAPWYYLYATTAAVWRLTGISWTALDMLVSLFGAFVTAALYGLFRVVAPRSVAAAVALALTISPVNLTQLLSLRDYSKAPFVLIAVLILAVLVTRPMRIGPTLALVALYGALVGFGWGFRSDLTVMVPFGMFVVLVLLPGPLSVH
;
A
#
# COMPACT_ATOMS: atom_id res chain seq x y z
N MET A 1 3.28 -41.31 -8.11
CA MET A 1 4.35 -40.30 -8.22
C MET A 1 3.85 -39.23 -9.17
N VAL A 2 3.34 -38.11 -8.63
CA VAL A 2 2.90 -36.98 -9.45
C VAL A 2 4.15 -36.22 -9.84
N GLU A 3 4.48 -36.25 -11.12
CA GLU A 3 5.59 -35.51 -11.71
C GLU A 3 5.36 -34.02 -11.46
N ALA A 4 6.15 -33.43 -10.57
CA ALA A 4 6.09 -32.01 -10.29
C ALA A 4 6.45 -31.26 -11.57
N ALA A 5 5.45 -30.60 -12.17
CA ALA A 5 5.64 -29.77 -13.36
C ALA A 5 6.86 -28.85 -13.14
N PRO A 6 7.76 -28.71 -14.13
CA PRO A 6 8.98 -27.92 -13.96
C PRO A 6 8.59 -26.46 -13.70
N MET A 7 8.65 -26.07 -12.43
CA MET A 7 8.44 -24.69 -12.00
C MET A 7 9.41 -23.80 -12.78
N THR A 8 8.83 -22.88 -13.55
CA THR A 8 9.55 -22.05 -14.52
C THR A 8 10.64 -21.24 -13.82
N ARG A 9 11.89 -21.70 -13.96
CA ARG A 9 13.08 -20.95 -13.57
C ARG A 9 13.03 -19.57 -14.21
N PHE A 10 13.19 -18.51 -13.43
CA PHE A 10 13.39 -17.12 -13.89
C PHE A 10 14.69 -17.08 -14.71
N ARG A 11 14.64 -17.50 -15.98
CA ARG A 11 15.81 -17.61 -16.84
C ARG A 11 16.19 -16.28 -17.51
N PHE A 12 15.40 -15.22 -17.33
CA PHE A 12 15.67 -13.89 -17.91
C PHE A 12 15.22 -12.76 -16.97
N PRO A 13 16.09 -12.26 -16.08
CA PRO A 13 15.72 -11.22 -15.11
C PRO A 13 15.28 -9.92 -15.80
N LEU A 14 15.83 -9.61 -16.98
CA LEU A 14 15.45 -8.43 -17.77
C LEU A 14 14.02 -8.48 -18.29
N VAL A 15 13.57 -9.61 -18.83
CA VAL A 15 12.19 -9.74 -19.35
C VAL A 15 11.18 -9.59 -18.23
N GLU A 16 11.44 -10.23 -17.10
CA GLU A 16 10.57 -10.17 -15.92
C GLU A 16 10.53 -8.75 -15.35
N LEU A 17 11.68 -8.07 -15.28
CA LEU A 17 11.76 -6.66 -14.89
C LEU A 17 10.96 -5.76 -15.84
N THR A 18 11.10 -5.93 -17.16
CA THR A 18 10.35 -5.16 -18.15
C THR A 18 8.84 -5.35 -17.99
N ILE A 19 8.38 -6.59 -17.76
CA ILE A 19 6.95 -6.87 -17.53
C ILE A 19 6.48 -6.18 -16.26
N VAL A 20 7.23 -6.29 -15.15
CA VAL A 20 6.88 -5.63 -13.88
C VAL A 20 6.79 -4.11 -14.06
N LEU A 21 7.77 -3.49 -14.71
CA LEU A 21 7.77 -2.04 -14.96
C LEU A 21 6.62 -1.62 -15.88
N ALA A 22 6.32 -2.39 -16.92
CA ALA A 22 5.19 -2.13 -17.80
C ALA A 22 3.86 -2.25 -17.05
N LEU A 23 3.67 -3.32 -16.28
CA LEU A 23 2.47 -3.51 -15.45
C LEU A 23 2.31 -2.41 -14.41
N PHE A 24 3.40 -1.99 -13.78
CA PHE A 24 3.42 -0.90 -12.82
C PHE A 24 2.97 0.42 -13.47
N ALA A 25 3.57 0.80 -14.61
CA ALA A 25 3.23 2.03 -15.32
C ALA A 25 1.79 2.02 -15.85
N VAL A 26 1.35 0.92 -16.45
CA VAL A 26 -0.03 0.76 -16.97
C VAL A 26 -1.03 0.83 -15.82
N SER A 27 -0.77 0.10 -14.72
CA SER A 27 -1.65 0.12 -13.55
C SER A 27 -1.75 1.50 -12.93
N TYR A 28 -0.62 2.19 -12.74
CA TYR A 28 -0.60 3.57 -12.25
C TYR A 28 -1.50 4.47 -13.12
N ALA A 29 -1.33 4.42 -14.45
CA ALA A 29 -2.13 5.23 -15.37
C ALA A 29 -3.62 4.89 -15.31
N LEU A 30 -3.97 3.60 -15.24
CA LEU A 30 -5.37 3.15 -15.17
C LEU A 30 -6.03 3.51 -13.84
N SER A 31 -5.35 3.28 -12.71
CA SER A 31 -5.83 3.69 -11.38
C SER A 31 -6.03 5.21 -11.31
N HIS A 32 -5.10 5.99 -11.86
CA HIS A 32 -5.20 7.44 -11.86
C HIS A 32 -6.36 7.93 -12.74
N ALA A 33 -6.52 7.36 -13.93
CA ALA A 33 -7.65 7.66 -14.81
C ALA A 33 -9.00 7.26 -14.18
N ALA A 34 -9.05 6.13 -13.47
CA ALA A 34 -10.24 5.68 -12.75
C ALA A 34 -10.63 6.64 -11.61
N MET A 35 -9.65 7.05 -10.79
CA MET A 35 -9.86 8.04 -9.72
C MET A 35 -10.40 9.36 -10.28
N ARG A 36 -9.79 9.86 -11.37
CA ARG A 36 -10.25 11.08 -12.04
C ARG A 36 -11.68 10.93 -12.55
N ARG A 37 -12.01 9.80 -13.18
CA ARG A 37 -13.35 9.51 -13.69
C ARG A 37 -14.39 9.46 -12.56
N GLN A 38 -14.07 8.80 -11.45
CA GLN A 38 -14.95 8.70 -10.28
C GLN A 38 -15.24 10.10 -9.70
N ARG A 39 -14.22 10.95 -9.56
CA ARG A 39 -14.40 12.33 -9.10
C ARG A 39 -15.25 13.17 -10.04
N THR A 40 -15.02 13.07 -11.36
CA THR A 40 -15.85 13.80 -12.35
C THR A 40 -17.30 13.34 -12.36
N ALA A 41 -17.56 12.11 -11.94
CA ALA A 41 -18.91 11.59 -11.76
C ALA A 41 -19.56 12.01 -10.41
N GLY A 42 -18.88 12.84 -9.61
CA GLY A 42 -19.37 13.30 -8.31
C GLY A 42 -19.32 12.24 -7.21
N ILE A 43 -18.62 11.12 -7.44
CA ILE A 43 -18.47 10.07 -6.43
C ILE A 43 -17.53 10.59 -5.35
N GLN A 44 -18.09 10.85 -4.18
CA GLN A 44 -17.30 11.23 -3.01
C GLN A 44 -16.75 9.98 -2.33
N PRO A 45 -15.44 9.90 -2.09
CA PRO A 45 -14.88 8.83 -1.28
C PRO A 45 -15.49 8.90 0.12
N SER A 46 -15.98 7.82 0.74
CA SER A 46 -16.48 7.85 2.13
C SER A 46 -15.79 6.78 2.96
N PHE A 47 -14.58 7.10 3.43
CA PHE A 47 -13.70 6.17 4.14
C PHE A 47 -12.89 6.90 5.20
N TYR A 48 -13.61 7.54 6.11
CA TYR A 48 -13.06 8.14 7.32
C TYR A 48 -12.03 9.25 7.08
N GLN A 49 -12.31 10.11 6.11
CA GLN A 49 -11.54 11.33 5.81
C GLN A 49 -11.45 12.25 7.03
N GLY A 50 -12.46 12.21 7.90
CA GLY A 50 -12.43 12.83 9.23
C GLY A 50 -11.21 12.50 10.08
N ASN A 51 -10.55 11.36 9.85
CA ASN A 51 -9.37 10.95 10.61
C ASN A 51 -8.05 11.53 10.09
N PHE A 52 -8.04 12.24 8.96
CA PHE A 52 -6.83 12.77 8.33
C PHE A 52 -6.39 14.13 8.88
N GLU A 53 -7.03 14.62 9.94
CA GLU A 53 -6.61 15.80 10.67
C GLU A 53 -5.11 15.78 11.04
N PRO A 54 -4.52 14.69 11.57
CA PRO A 54 -3.08 14.67 11.87
C PRO A 54 -2.21 14.91 10.63
N ALA A 55 -2.65 14.47 9.45
CA ALA A 55 -1.94 14.73 8.20
C ALA A 55 -2.01 16.21 7.80
N VAL A 56 -3.15 16.88 8.02
CA VAL A 56 -3.30 18.33 7.78
C VAL A 56 -2.38 19.10 8.73
N MET A 57 -2.41 18.75 10.02
CA MET A 57 -1.58 19.36 11.05
C MET A 57 -0.09 19.20 10.75
N MET A 58 0.33 18.00 10.35
CA MET A 58 1.70 17.76 9.90
C MET A 58 2.04 18.56 8.64
N ALA A 59 1.18 18.58 7.62
CA ALA A 59 1.41 19.35 6.40
C ALA A 59 1.62 20.84 6.70
N CYS A 60 0.82 21.40 7.60
CA CYS A 60 0.91 22.78 8.08
C CYS A 60 2.03 23.04 9.11
N GLY A 61 2.91 22.08 9.36
CA GLY A 61 4.09 22.26 10.23
C GLY A 61 3.78 22.24 11.73
N ARG A 62 2.59 21.78 12.14
CA ARG A 62 2.18 21.71 13.56
C ARG A 62 2.63 20.43 14.27
N GLY A 63 3.19 19.48 13.53
CA GLY A 63 3.61 18.18 14.06
C GLY A 63 2.49 17.15 14.08
N PHE A 64 2.76 16.00 14.70
CA PHE A 64 1.80 14.89 14.80
C PHE A 64 0.89 15.06 16.02
N VAL A 65 -0.12 15.91 15.84
CA VAL A 65 -1.07 16.33 16.88
C VAL A 65 -2.48 16.44 16.31
N THR A 66 -3.46 16.51 17.19
CA THR A 66 -4.85 16.89 16.87
C THR A 66 -5.30 18.08 17.70
N ALA A 67 -6.53 18.55 17.50
CA ALA A 67 -7.17 19.61 18.26
C ALA A 67 -8.51 19.15 18.86
N PRO A 68 -8.91 19.65 20.05
CA PRO A 68 -10.24 19.36 20.60
C PRO A 68 -11.39 19.96 19.79
N SER A 69 -11.12 21.04 19.06
CA SER A 69 -12.10 21.73 18.21
C SER A 69 -11.43 22.29 16.97
N PHE A 70 -12.18 22.35 15.87
CA PHE A 70 -11.66 22.70 14.55
C PHE A 70 -12.29 23.97 14.01
N PRO A 71 -11.54 24.79 13.27
CA PRO A 71 -12.14 25.84 12.45
C PRO A 71 -13.14 25.21 11.45
N PRO A 72 -14.27 25.88 11.15
CA PRO A 72 -15.25 25.37 10.19
C PRO A 72 -14.64 24.94 8.85
N ALA A 73 -13.65 25.69 8.35
CA ALA A 73 -12.96 25.36 7.11
C ALA A 73 -12.25 23.99 7.15
N MET A 74 -11.70 23.59 8.29
CA MET A 74 -11.07 22.27 8.42
C MET A 74 -12.12 21.17 8.52
N VAL A 75 -13.25 21.43 9.19
CA VAL A 75 -14.39 20.51 9.22
C VAL A 75 -14.91 20.26 7.80
N ASP A 76 -15.09 21.31 7.01
CA ASP A 76 -15.54 21.19 5.62
C ASP A 76 -14.56 20.40 4.76
N PHE A 77 -13.26 20.64 4.93
CA PHE A 77 -12.23 19.88 4.21
C PHE A 77 -12.24 18.40 4.59
N LEU A 78 -12.26 18.08 5.89
CA LEU A 78 -12.26 16.70 6.39
C LEU A 78 -13.55 15.94 6.07
N ARG A 79 -14.67 16.66 5.86
CA ARG A 79 -15.95 16.11 5.42
C ARG A 79 -16.14 16.10 3.91
N LEU A 80 -15.10 16.45 3.14
CA LEU A 80 -15.13 16.51 1.67
C LEU A 80 -16.11 17.53 1.08
N ASN A 81 -16.57 18.49 1.88
CA ASN A 81 -17.34 19.64 1.39
C ASN A 81 -16.47 20.59 0.55
N ARG A 82 -15.14 20.53 0.73
CA ARG A 82 -14.15 21.23 -0.10
C ARG A 82 -12.96 20.32 -0.39
N ASN A 83 -12.35 20.53 -1.56
CA ASN A 83 -11.23 19.69 -2.01
C ASN A 83 -9.88 20.13 -1.45
N ASP A 84 -9.70 21.44 -1.22
CA ASP A 84 -8.46 22.08 -0.79
C ASP A 84 -8.57 22.64 0.64
N PHE A 85 -7.40 22.82 1.27
CA PHE A 85 -7.28 23.50 2.55
C PHE A 85 -6.05 24.40 2.59
N ASP A 86 -6.22 25.60 3.15
CA ASP A 86 -5.13 26.56 3.37
C ASP A 86 -4.73 26.58 4.85
N CYS A 87 -3.45 26.33 5.11
CA CYS A 87 -2.88 26.38 6.46
C CYS A 87 -3.02 27.76 7.13
N ALA A 88 -3.17 28.85 6.37
CA ALA A 88 -3.41 30.18 6.92
C ALA A 88 -4.77 30.30 7.63
N LEU A 89 -5.71 29.38 7.36
CA LEU A 89 -7.00 29.31 8.06
C LEU A 89 -6.89 28.72 9.47
N LEU A 90 -5.73 28.15 9.83
CA LEU A 90 -5.46 27.70 11.19
C LEU A 90 -5.00 28.88 12.06
N PRO A 91 -5.61 29.09 13.24
CA PRO A 91 -5.15 30.10 14.20
C PRO A 91 -3.66 29.93 14.51
N ARG A 92 -2.92 31.02 14.71
CA ARG A 92 -1.48 30.95 15.03
C ARG A 92 -1.22 30.13 16.30
N SER A 93 -2.11 30.20 17.28
CA SER A 93 -2.10 29.40 18.49
C SER A 93 -3.50 28.87 18.77
N PHE A 94 -3.61 27.57 19.06
CA PHE A 94 -4.81 26.91 19.57
C PHE A 94 -4.41 25.65 20.34
N PRO A 95 -5.24 25.14 21.25
CA PRO A 95 -4.94 23.93 22.00
C PRO A 95 -4.74 22.74 21.06
N THR A 96 -3.58 22.09 21.17
CA THR A 96 -3.29 20.82 20.50
C THR A 96 -3.17 19.71 21.53
N VAL A 97 -3.60 18.51 21.16
CA VAL A 97 -3.46 17.30 21.98
C VAL A 97 -2.72 16.22 21.19
N PRO A 98 -2.06 15.27 21.87
CA PRO A 98 -1.42 14.15 21.19
C PRO A 98 -2.45 13.30 20.44
N VAL A 99 -2.03 12.74 19.30
CA VAL A 99 -2.78 11.71 18.59
C VAL A 99 -2.83 10.46 19.46
N THR A 100 -4.01 9.87 19.66
CA THR A 100 -4.19 8.73 20.58
C THR A 100 -4.54 7.44 19.84
N TRP A 101 -5.82 7.20 19.57
CA TRP A 101 -6.33 5.92 19.07
C TRP A 101 -5.83 5.57 17.65
N ASN A 102 -5.56 6.57 16.81
CA ASN A 102 -5.01 6.45 15.46
C ASN A 102 -3.50 6.75 15.41
N ALA A 103 -2.81 6.86 16.55
CA ALA A 103 -1.37 7.08 16.61
C ALA A 103 -0.54 6.04 15.84
N PRO A 104 -0.90 4.73 15.81
CA PRO A 104 -0.17 3.75 15.03
C PRO A 104 -0.12 4.06 13.52
N TRP A 105 -1.02 4.87 12.97
CA TRP A 105 -1.07 5.16 11.53
C TRP A 105 -0.15 6.34 11.13
N TYR A 106 0.90 6.56 11.92
CA TYR A 106 1.84 7.67 11.73
C TYR A 106 2.41 7.73 10.31
N TYR A 107 2.84 6.62 9.71
CA TYR A 107 3.41 6.63 8.36
C TYR A 107 2.36 6.91 7.28
N LEU A 108 1.11 6.49 7.46
CA LEU A 108 0.02 6.90 6.55
C LEU A 108 -0.14 8.42 6.55
N TYR A 109 -0.25 9.01 7.74
CA TYR A 109 -0.43 10.44 7.87
C TYR A 109 0.80 11.22 7.43
N ALA A 110 2.01 10.75 7.76
CA ALA A 110 3.26 11.39 7.38
C ALA A 110 3.48 11.36 5.86
N THR A 111 3.16 10.24 5.20
CA THR A 111 3.21 10.13 3.74
C THR A 111 2.19 11.05 3.08
N THR A 112 0.97 11.10 3.62
CA THR A 112 -0.07 12.03 3.15
C THR A 112 0.38 13.48 3.29
N ALA A 113 0.91 13.86 4.46
CA ALA A 113 1.43 15.19 4.72
C ALA A 113 2.62 15.54 3.82
N ALA A 114 3.50 14.59 3.51
CA ALA A 114 4.61 14.79 2.59
C ALA A 114 4.11 15.11 1.17
N VAL A 115 3.14 14.35 0.66
CA VAL A 115 2.50 14.64 -0.64
C VAL A 115 1.87 16.04 -0.62
N TRP A 116 1.14 16.39 0.43
CA TRP A 116 0.51 17.71 0.55
C TRP A 116 1.49 18.86 0.68
N ARG A 117 2.65 18.67 1.33
CA ARG A 117 3.70 19.71 1.36
C ARG A 117 4.29 19.97 -0.02
N LEU A 118 4.36 18.96 -0.87
CA LEU A 118 4.92 19.06 -2.22
C LEU A 118 3.91 19.61 -3.24
N THR A 119 2.61 19.38 -3.02
CA THR A 119 1.56 19.61 -4.03
C THR A 119 0.46 20.57 -3.60
N GLY A 120 0.45 20.98 -2.34
CA GLY A 120 -0.68 21.65 -1.68
C GLY A 120 -1.64 20.64 -1.03
N ILE A 121 -2.31 21.07 0.04
CA ILE A 121 -3.30 20.23 0.74
C ILE A 121 -4.56 20.14 -0.13
N SER A 122 -4.70 19.02 -0.83
CA SER A 122 -5.93 18.69 -1.56
C SER A 122 -6.20 17.19 -1.61
N TRP A 123 -7.48 16.81 -1.61
CA TRP A 123 -7.85 15.39 -1.73
C TRP A 123 -7.48 14.82 -3.09
N THR A 124 -7.60 15.62 -4.16
CA THR A 124 -7.18 15.25 -5.53
C THR A 124 -5.69 14.96 -5.63
N ALA A 125 -4.83 15.64 -4.87
CA ALA A 125 -3.40 15.35 -4.88
C ALA A 125 -3.10 13.90 -4.44
N LEU A 126 -3.93 13.33 -3.55
CA LEU A 126 -3.73 11.96 -3.06
C LEU A 126 -4.05 10.89 -4.09
N ASP A 127 -4.68 11.23 -5.21
CA ASP A 127 -4.93 10.29 -6.31
C ASP A 127 -3.61 9.70 -6.83
N MET A 128 -2.51 10.47 -6.80
CA MET A 128 -1.19 9.96 -7.20
C MET A 128 -0.68 8.88 -6.24
N LEU A 129 -0.90 9.07 -4.93
CA LEU A 129 -0.46 8.14 -3.89
C LEU A 129 -1.27 6.84 -3.94
N VAL A 130 -2.60 6.96 -4.09
CA VAL A 130 -3.49 5.82 -4.29
C VAL A 130 -3.10 5.04 -5.55
N SER A 131 -2.83 5.73 -6.65
CA SER A 131 -2.43 5.10 -7.92
C SER A 131 -1.08 4.40 -7.81
N LEU A 132 -0.17 4.95 -7.02
CA LEU A 132 1.12 4.31 -6.71
C LEU A 132 0.92 3.01 -5.93
N PHE A 133 0.03 2.99 -4.94
CA PHE A 133 -0.34 1.75 -4.25
C PHE A 133 -0.97 0.72 -5.21
N GLY A 134 -1.83 1.16 -6.13
CA GLY A 134 -2.41 0.29 -7.16
C GLY A 134 -1.34 -0.37 -8.05
N ALA A 135 -0.32 0.40 -8.43
CA ALA A 135 0.81 -0.09 -9.21
C ALA A 135 1.63 -1.16 -8.44
N PHE A 136 1.93 -0.91 -7.16
CA PHE A 136 2.60 -1.91 -6.30
C PHE A 136 1.75 -3.16 -6.09
N VAL A 137 0.45 -3.02 -5.88
CA VAL A 137 -0.51 -4.14 -5.79
C VAL A 137 -0.45 -4.99 -7.06
N THR A 138 -0.45 -4.36 -8.23
CA THR A 138 -0.40 -5.07 -9.52
C THR A 138 0.91 -5.83 -9.69
N ALA A 139 2.04 -5.20 -9.37
CA ALA A 139 3.35 -5.85 -9.42
C ALA A 139 3.44 -7.05 -8.46
N ALA A 140 2.89 -6.92 -7.25
CA ALA A 140 2.85 -8.00 -6.28
C ALA A 140 1.94 -9.16 -6.72
N LEU A 141 0.75 -8.86 -7.27
CA LEU A 141 -0.15 -9.85 -7.87
C LEU A 141 0.53 -10.60 -9.02
N TYR A 142 1.21 -9.88 -9.91
CA TYR A 142 1.99 -10.50 -10.97
C TYR A 142 3.00 -11.49 -10.39
N GLY A 143 3.79 -11.05 -9.39
CA GLY A 143 4.76 -11.91 -8.71
C GLY A 143 4.12 -13.17 -8.13
N LEU A 144 2.97 -13.04 -7.46
CA LEU A 144 2.23 -14.14 -6.84
C LEU A 144 1.77 -15.16 -7.88
N PHE A 145 1.08 -14.72 -8.93
CA PHE A 145 0.63 -15.62 -9.99
C PHE A 145 1.82 -16.22 -10.74
N ARG A 146 2.91 -15.46 -10.90
CA ARG A 146 4.12 -15.92 -11.57
C ARG A 146 4.83 -17.06 -10.84
N VAL A 147 4.57 -17.27 -9.54
CA VAL A 147 5.07 -18.44 -8.80
C VAL A 147 4.58 -19.75 -9.43
N VAL A 148 3.34 -19.78 -9.93
CA VAL A 148 2.66 -21.01 -10.41
C VAL A 148 2.31 -20.99 -11.90
N ALA A 149 2.19 -19.81 -12.50
CA ALA A 149 1.72 -19.63 -13.88
C ALA A 149 2.81 -19.04 -14.80
N PRO A 150 2.71 -19.24 -16.13
CA PRO A 150 3.58 -18.56 -17.08
C PRO A 150 3.30 -17.05 -17.12
N ARG A 151 4.30 -16.30 -17.61
CA ARG A 151 4.33 -14.82 -17.59
C ARG A 151 3.08 -14.15 -18.19
N SER A 152 2.54 -14.67 -19.30
CA SER A 152 1.38 -14.10 -19.97
C SER A 152 0.10 -14.22 -19.14
N VAL A 153 -0.14 -15.42 -18.59
CA VAL A 153 -1.30 -15.68 -17.72
C VAL A 153 -1.19 -14.87 -16.43
N ALA A 154 -0.01 -14.84 -15.80
CA ALA A 154 0.21 -14.06 -14.59
C ALA A 154 -0.03 -12.56 -14.82
N ALA A 155 0.47 -12.00 -15.92
CA ALA A 155 0.27 -10.59 -16.28
C ALA A 155 -1.21 -10.29 -16.58
N ALA A 156 -1.88 -11.15 -17.35
CA ALA A 156 -3.29 -10.98 -17.69
C ALA A 156 -4.19 -11.00 -16.45
N VAL A 157 -3.99 -11.96 -15.54
CA VAL A 157 -4.77 -12.05 -14.30
C VAL A 157 -4.48 -10.89 -13.36
N ALA A 158 -3.21 -10.49 -13.20
CA ALA A 158 -2.84 -9.34 -12.39
C ALA A 158 -3.51 -8.05 -12.89
N LEU A 159 -3.50 -7.80 -14.20
CA LEU A 159 -4.21 -6.66 -14.80
C LEU A 159 -5.73 -6.77 -14.62
N ALA A 160 -6.32 -7.94 -14.89
CA ALA A 160 -7.76 -8.16 -14.76
C ALA A 160 -8.27 -7.85 -13.34
N LEU A 161 -7.55 -8.28 -12.31
CA LEU A 161 -7.89 -7.97 -10.92
C LEU A 161 -7.72 -6.49 -10.61
N THR A 162 -6.68 -5.86 -11.15
CA THR A 162 -6.39 -4.43 -10.94
C THR A 162 -7.47 -3.54 -11.53
N ILE A 163 -7.94 -3.85 -12.73
CA ILE A 163 -9.00 -3.07 -13.41
C ILE A 163 -10.41 -3.50 -12.99
N SER A 164 -10.54 -4.51 -12.11
CA SER A 164 -11.84 -4.98 -11.66
C SER A 164 -12.60 -3.84 -10.96
N PRO A 165 -13.93 -3.71 -11.16
CA PRO A 165 -14.72 -2.69 -10.48
C PRO A 165 -14.59 -2.76 -8.95
N VAL A 166 -14.41 -3.97 -8.41
CA VAL A 166 -14.20 -4.20 -6.98
C VAL A 166 -12.90 -3.53 -6.53
N ASN A 167 -11.77 -3.74 -7.20
CA ASN A 167 -10.52 -3.08 -6.83
C ASN A 167 -10.60 -1.56 -7.02
N LEU A 168 -11.17 -1.10 -8.14
CA LEU A 168 -11.26 0.33 -8.45
C LEU A 168 -12.13 1.12 -7.47
N THR A 169 -13.14 0.50 -6.84
CA THR A 169 -13.91 1.16 -5.77
C THR A 169 -13.13 1.25 -4.46
N GLN A 170 -12.22 0.32 -4.18
CA GLN A 170 -11.36 0.37 -2.99
C GLN A 170 -10.32 1.50 -3.06
N LEU A 171 -9.93 1.95 -4.26
CA LEU A 171 -9.01 3.08 -4.44
C LEU A 171 -9.51 4.37 -3.76
N LEU A 172 -10.83 4.53 -3.64
CA LEU A 172 -11.45 5.66 -2.94
C LEU A 172 -11.12 5.65 -1.43
N SER A 173 -10.80 4.49 -0.85
CA SER A 173 -10.34 4.37 0.53
C SER A 173 -8.81 4.41 0.60
N LEU A 174 -8.20 5.60 0.57
CA LEU A 174 -6.73 5.69 0.73
C LEU A 174 -6.24 4.95 1.99
N ARG A 175 -6.94 5.14 3.12
CA ARG A 175 -6.58 4.54 4.40
C ARG A 175 -6.62 3.00 4.35
N ASP A 176 -7.68 2.43 3.81
CA ASP A 176 -7.83 0.96 3.84
C ASP A 176 -7.10 0.30 2.68
N TYR A 177 -6.92 0.99 1.56
CA TYR A 177 -6.17 0.50 0.41
C TYR A 177 -4.66 0.51 0.65
N SER A 178 -4.14 1.44 1.45
CA SER A 178 -2.69 1.57 1.68
C SER A 178 -2.02 0.33 2.26
N LYS A 179 -2.77 -0.59 2.92
CA LYS A 179 -2.20 -1.86 3.41
C LYS A 179 -2.00 -2.92 2.33
N ALA A 180 -2.76 -2.84 1.23
CA ALA A 180 -2.78 -3.85 0.18
C ALA A 180 -1.38 -4.18 -0.40
N PRO A 181 -0.53 -3.21 -0.77
CA PRO A 181 0.79 -3.52 -1.30
C PRO A 181 1.67 -4.25 -0.27
N PHE A 182 1.65 -3.84 0.99
CA PHE A 182 2.42 -4.50 2.05
C PHE A 182 1.98 -5.94 2.28
N VAL A 183 0.66 -6.19 2.34
CA VAL A 183 0.13 -7.54 2.50
C VAL A 183 0.50 -8.42 1.31
N LEU A 184 0.31 -7.96 0.08
CA LEU A 184 0.56 -8.79 -1.11
C LEU A 184 2.05 -9.07 -1.32
N ILE A 185 2.92 -8.09 -1.08
CA ILE A 185 4.37 -8.30 -1.16
C ILE A 185 4.83 -9.23 -0.02
N ALA A 186 4.27 -9.11 1.18
CA ALA A 186 4.57 -10.02 2.29
C ALA A 186 4.18 -11.47 1.94
N VAL A 187 2.97 -11.69 1.41
CA VAL A 187 2.51 -13.00 0.94
C VAL A 187 3.38 -13.52 -0.21
N LEU A 188 3.82 -12.65 -1.13
CA LEU A 188 4.74 -13.03 -2.21
C LEU A 188 6.08 -13.53 -1.66
N ILE A 189 6.67 -12.84 -0.69
CA ILE A 189 7.91 -13.26 -0.05
C ILE A 189 7.73 -14.66 0.58
N LEU A 190 6.64 -14.88 1.32
CA LEU A 190 6.33 -16.18 1.92
C LEU A 190 6.12 -17.26 0.86
N ALA A 191 5.40 -16.97 -0.22
CA ALA A 191 5.20 -17.92 -1.31
C ALA A 191 6.53 -18.32 -1.96
N VAL A 192 7.44 -17.37 -2.16
CA VAL A 192 8.79 -17.65 -2.68
C VAL A 192 9.58 -18.54 -1.72
N LEU A 193 9.55 -18.24 -0.42
CA LEU A 193 10.23 -19.02 0.62
C LEU A 193 9.75 -20.47 0.69
N VAL A 194 8.44 -20.71 0.56
CA VAL A 194 7.85 -22.05 0.62
C VAL A 194 8.08 -22.84 -0.66
N THR A 195 7.93 -22.19 -1.81
CA THR A 195 7.94 -22.90 -3.10
C THR A 195 9.34 -23.15 -3.65
N ARG A 196 10.37 -22.47 -3.12
CA ARG A 196 11.73 -22.58 -3.64
C ARG A 196 12.71 -22.97 -2.54
N PRO A 197 13.39 -24.12 -2.66
CA PRO A 197 14.53 -24.39 -1.79
C PRO A 197 15.62 -23.36 -2.10
N MET A 198 15.95 -22.55 -1.10
CA MET A 198 16.93 -21.47 -1.20
C MET A 198 18.05 -21.69 -0.19
N ARG A 199 19.23 -21.15 -0.51
CA ARG A 199 20.37 -21.11 0.41
C ARG A 199 20.04 -20.24 1.62
N ILE A 200 20.73 -20.48 2.73
CA ILE A 200 20.51 -19.76 3.99
C ILE A 200 20.60 -18.23 3.84
N GLY A 201 21.59 -17.70 3.11
CA GLY A 201 21.78 -16.25 2.94
C GLY A 201 20.56 -15.56 2.31
N PRO A 202 20.14 -15.94 1.09
CA PRO A 202 18.92 -15.43 0.47
C PRO A 202 17.65 -15.63 1.32
N THR A 203 17.54 -16.76 2.03
CA THR A 203 16.41 -17.00 2.94
C THR A 203 16.39 -15.99 4.08
N LEU A 204 17.52 -15.76 4.77
CA LEU A 204 17.63 -14.76 5.82
C LEU A 204 17.34 -13.35 5.30
N ALA A 205 17.83 -13.00 4.11
CA ALA A 205 17.55 -11.72 3.47
C ALA A 205 16.05 -11.52 3.21
N LEU A 206 15.35 -12.54 2.71
CA LEU A 206 13.91 -12.49 2.47
C LEU A 206 13.10 -12.42 3.77
N VAL A 207 13.49 -13.16 4.82
CA VAL A 207 12.83 -13.09 6.13
C VAL A 207 13.04 -11.71 6.79
N ALA A 208 14.26 -11.15 6.69
CA ALA A 208 14.54 -9.80 7.17
C ALA A 208 13.72 -8.75 6.40
N LEU A 209 13.65 -8.87 5.07
CA LEU A 209 12.82 -8.01 4.22
C LEU A 209 11.34 -8.12 4.58
N TYR A 210 10.85 -9.34 4.85
CA TYR A 210 9.48 -9.58 5.30
C TYR A 210 9.18 -8.84 6.61
N GLY A 211 10.04 -9.00 7.62
CA GLY A 211 9.89 -8.32 8.91
C GLY A 211 9.91 -6.80 8.78
N ALA A 212 10.85 -6.26 8.00
CA ALA A 212 10.95 -4.83 7.72
C ALA A 212 9.70 -4.29 7.00
N LEU A 213 9.20 -5.03 6.00
CA LEU A 213 8.01 -4.66 5.24
C LEU A 213 6.75 -4.66 6.12
N VAL A 214 6.55 -5.69 6.95
CA VAL A 214 5.40 -5.78 7.86
C VAL A 214 5.48 -4.71 8.95
N GLY A 215 6.67 -4.49 9.53
CA GLY A 215 6.90 -3.45 10.53
C GLY A 215 6.68 -2.03 9.98
N PHE A 216 7.15 -1.76 8.76
CA PHE A 216 6.89 -0.49 8.09
C PHE A 216 5.40 -0.35 7.73
N GLY A 217 4.79 -1.41 7.19
CA GLY A 217 3.36 -1.42 6.86
C GLY A 217 2.46 -1.20 8.09
N TRP A 218 2.87 -1.65 9.28
CA TRP A 218 2.14 -1.41 10.53
C TRP A 218 1.87 0.08 10.78
N GLY A 219 2.83 0.94 10.42
CA GLY A 219 2.69 2.38 10.50
C GLY A 219 1.67 2.99 9.52
N PHE A 220 1.22 2.24 8.53
CA PHE A 220 0.08 2.61 7.68
C PHE A 220 -1.23 2.07 8.23
N ARG A 221 -1.24 0.78 8.59
CA ARG A 221 -2.41 0.09 9.14
C ARG A 221 -1.98 -0.96 10.16
N SER A 222 -2.49 -0.81 11.38
CA SER A 222 -2.24 -1.74 12.49
C SER A 222 -2.72 -3.18 12.23
N ASP A 223 -3.69 -3.38 11.32
CA ASP A 223 -4.15 -4.72 10.91
C ASP A 223 -3.02 -5.60 10.36
N LEU A 224 -1.93 -4.99 9.82
CA LEU A 224 -0.77 -5.72 9.31
C LEU A 224 -0.06 -6.55 10.40
N THR A 225 -0.35 -6.30 11.68
CA THR A 225 0.11 -7.16 12.78
C THR A 225 -0.28 -8.63 12.58
N VAL A 226 -1.40 -8.92 11.89
CA VAL A 226 -1.83 -10.30 11.59
C VAL A 226 -0.81 -11.06 10.72
N MET A 227 0.01 -10.35 9.94
CA MET A 227 1.06 -10.95 9.12
C MET A 227 2.21 -11.47 9.97
N VAL A 228 2.39 -11.02 11.22
CA VAL A 228 3.44 -11.52 12.11
C VAL A 228 3.23 -12.99 12.48
N PRO A 229 2.11 -13.40 13.12
CA PRO A 229 1.88 -14.81 13.43
C PRO A 229 1.74 -15.66 12.17
N PHE A 230 1.16 -15.11 11.09
CA PHE A 230 1.06 -15.83 9.82
C PHE A 230 2.44 -16.14 9.21
N GLY A 231 3.33 -15.14 9.15
CA GLY A 231 4.69 -15.34 8.65
C GLY A 231 5.51 -16.28 9.53
N MET A 232 5.37 -16.18 10.86
CA MET A 232 6.01 -17.10 11.80
C MET A 232 5.55 -18.54 11.58
N PHE A 233 4.25 -18.76 11.42
CA PHE A 233 3.70 -20.08 11.11
C PHE A 233 4.29 -20.65 9.81
N VAL A 234 4.31 -19.85 8.73
CA VAL A 234 4.86 -20.28 7.44
C VAL A 234 6.34 -20.64 7.55
N VAL A 235 7.13 -19.79 8.21
CA VAL A 235 8.59 -20.01 8.36
C VAL A 235 8.89 -21.24 9.21
N LEU A 236 8.17 -21.45 10.32
CA LEU A 236 8.45 -22.54 11.25
C LEU A 236 7.90 -23.89 10.78
N VAL A 237 6.80 -23.90 10.03
CA VAL A 237 6.06 -25.14 9.70
C VAL A 237 6.16 -25.53 8.23
N LEU A 238 6.28 -24.56 7.32
CA LEU A 238 6.13 -24.79 5.88
C LEU A 238 7.41 -24.61 5.06
N LEU A 239 8.55 -24.28 5.67
CA LEU A 239 9.80 -24.17 4.94
C LEU A 239 10.25 -25.54 4.39
N PRO A 240 10.72 -25.60 3.13
CA PRO A 240 11.11 -26.85 2.48
C PRO A 240 12.46 -27.34 3.02
N GLY A 241 12.43 -28.16 4.07
CA GLY A 241 13.58 -28.92 4.58
C GLY A 241 14.67 -28.08 5.29
N PRO A 242 15.75 -28.74 5.75
CA PRO A 242 16.85 -28.05 6.43
C PRO A 242 17.56 -27.08 5.47
N LEU A 243 17.88 -25.89 5.97
CA LEU A 243 18.58 -24.85 5.20
C LEU A 243 19.95 -25.37 4.74
N SER A 244 20.23 -25.35 3.43
CA SER A 244 21.54 -25.76 2.93
C SER A 244 22.60 -24.69 3.25
N VAL A 245 23.69 -25.13 3.88
CA VAL A 245 24.84 -24.27 4.27
C VAL A 245 25.96 -24.31 3.21
N HIS A 246 25.76 -25.05 2.10
CA HIS A 246 26.73 -25.21 1.01
C HIS A 246 26.24 -24.59 -0.30
#